data_AF-C6I070-F1
#
_entry.id   AF-C6I070-F1
#
_cell.length_a   1.000
_cell.length_b   1.000
_cell.length_c   1.000
_cell.angle_alpha   90.00
_cell.angle_beta   90.00
_cell.angle_gamma   90.00
#
_symmetry.space_group_name_H-M   'P 1'
#
loop_
_entity.id
_entity.type
_entity.pdbx_description
1 polymer ?
#
loop_
_entity_poly.entity_id
_entity_poly.type
_entity_poly.pdbx_seq_one_letter_code
_entity_poly.pdbx_strand_id
1 'polypeptide(L)'
;MTVKMEGLEVLGGVPLGIKGGNPVVFHEDSQEILELSGSKPSMLRLGDRCLTALGGRRTNDKGKDLGPDWEKAYLRLQEICQKKGTFFMERLRGPGLWLEDGKPFFHDGKKFVKTDKHMYVSDPRGFVEPEPGNLLECAQIFYIQIYQAYGKETATALLGFIVSALAGGAIPWRFHLWLSGPRGTGKSTIWGILREIFGGYAIALDGKSSAAGIRQQIRASTRPVLLDESEPQEISQGVDDGFHLS
;
A
#
# COMPACT_ATOMS: atom_id res chain seq x y z
N MET A 1 25.99 -9.51 -27.56
CA MET A 1 26.16 -10.53 -26.51
C MET A 1 24.98 -10.40 -25.55
N THR A 2 23.92 -11.15 -25.85
CA THR A 2 22.59 -11.00 -25.25
C THR A 2 22.51 -11.89 -24.02
N VAL A 3 23.00 -11.41 -22.88
CA VAL A 3 22.74 -12.08 -21.60
C VAL A 3 21.25 -11.92 -21.30
N LYS A 4 20.55 -13.06 -21.36
CA LYS A 4 19.12 -13.25 -21.20
C LYS A 4 18.55 -12.44 -20.04
N MET A 5 17.54 -11.61 -20.32
CA MET A 5 16.66 -11.05 -19.28
C MET A 5 16.09 -12.15 -18.37
N GLU A 6 15.99 -13.39 -18.88
CA GLU A 6 15.53 -14.58 -18.15
C GLU A 6 16.36 -14.91 -16.91
N GLY A 7 17.62 -14.46 -16.79
CA GLY A 7 18.49 -14.90 -15.70
C GLY A 7 18.17 -14.29 -14.33
N LEU A 8 17.86 -12.99 -14.26
CA LEU A 8 17.63 -12.31 -12.98
C LEU A 8 16.21 -12.55 -12.45
N GLU A 9 15.22 -12.55 -13.36
CA GLU A 9 13.82 -12.79 -13.00
C GLU A 9 13.65 -14.22 -12.46
N VAL A 10 14.35 -15.21 -13.03
CA VAL A 10 14.39 -16.60 -12.50
C VAL A 10 15.04 -16.70 -11.11
N LEU A 11 15.90 -15.75 -10.76
CA LEU A 11 16.56 -15.69 -9.45
C LEU A 11 15.79 -14.83 -8.42
N GLY A 12 14.58 -14.37 -8.78
CA GLY A 12 13.74 -13.58 -7.89
C GLY A 12 14.07 -12.09 -7.86
N GLY A 13 14.85 -11.57 -8.83
CA GLY A 13 15.08 -10.14 -9.00
C GLY A 13 14.38 -9.61 -10.25
N VAL A 14 13.21 -8.98 -10.10
CA VAL A 14 12.45 -8.44 -11.24
C VAL A 14 12.77 -6.96 -11.42
N PRO A 15 13.51 -6.55 -12.47
CA PRO A 15 13.82 -5.13 -12.68
C PRO A 15 12.55 -4.36 -13.05
N LEU A 16 12.36 -3.20 -12.40
CA LEU A 16 11.16 -2.37 -12.55
C LEU A 16 11.41 -1.04 -13.25
N GLY A 17 12.63 -0.51 -13.18
CA GLY A 17 13.00 0.77 -13.81
C GLY A 17 14.01 1.55 -12.97
N ILE A 18 14.14 2.85 -13.28
CA ILE A 18 15.04 3.77 -12.57
C ILE A 18 14.23 4.80 -11.79
N LYS A 19 14.67 5.12 -10.58
CA LYS A 19 14.18 6.25 -9.78
C LYS A 19 15.36 7.04 -9.24
N GLY A 20 15.44 8.33 -9.55
CA GLY A 20 16.56 9.18 -9.11
C GLY A 20 17.95 8.65 -9.53
N GLY A 21 18.04 7.95 -10.67
CA GLY A 21 19.28 7.31 -11.14
C GLY A 21 19.57 5.93 -10.55
N ASN A 22 18.84 5.52 -9.50
CA ASN A 22 18.99 4.22 -8.86
C ASN A 22 18.13 3.14 -9.54
N PRO A 23 18.66 1.93 -9.76
CA PRO A 23 17.86 0.77 -10.15
C PRO A 23 16.82 0.42 -9.08
N VAL A 24 15.59 0.20 -9.55
CA VAL A 24 14.46 -0.28 -8.76
C VAL A 24 14.14 -1.71 -9.18
N VAL A 25 14.10 -2.62 -8.22
CA VAL A 25 13.89 -4.05 -8.43
C VAL A 25 12.85 -4.56 -7.44
N PHE A 26 11.92 -5.40 -7.90
CA PHE A 26 11.12 -6.22 -7.01
C PHE A 26 11.91 -7.48 -6.65
N HIS A 27 12.08 -7.73 -5.36
CA HIS A 27 12.82 -8.88 -4.84
C HIS A 27 11.84 -9.90 -4.27
N GLU A 28 11.78 -11.07 -4.90
CA GLU A 28 10.81 -12.12 -4.58
C GLU A 28 11.03 -12.73 -3.19
N ASP A 29 12.27 -12.99 -2.79
CA ASP A 29 12.57 -13.62 -1.49
C ASP A 29 12.08 -12.76 -0.31
N SER A 30 12.24 -11.43 -0.40
CA SER A 30 11.74 -10.50 0.63
C SER A 30 10.34 -9.95 0.34
N GLN A 31 9.81 -10.18 -0.86
CA GLN A 31 8.60 -9.55 -1.38
C GLN A 31 8.61 -8.01 -1.27
N GLU A 32 9.76 -7.38 -1.52
CA GLU A 32 9.92 -5.91 -1.38
C GLU A 32 10.34 -5.26 -2.70
N ILE A 33 10.04 -3.97 -2.82
CA ILE A 33 10.65 -3.11 -3.84
C ILE A 33 11.91 -2.50 -3.26
N LEU A 34 13.04 -2.84 -3.87
CA LEU A 34 14.36 -2.36 -3.52
C LEU A 34 14.75 -1.22 -4.47
N GLU A 35 14.88 0.00 -3.94
CA GLU A 35 15.65 1.05 -4.58
C GLU A 35 17.12 0.88 -4.17
N LEU A 36 17.96 0.48 -5.12
CA LEU A 36 19.35 0.08 -4.88
C LEU A 36 20.30 1.20 -5.27
N SER A 37 21.11 1.67 -4.32
CA SER A 37 22.16 2.67 -4.57
C SER A 37 23.47 2.00 -4.93
N GLY A 38 24.42 2.75 -5.50
CA GLY A 38 25.76 2.27 -5.86
C GLY A 38 26.67 1.92 -4.67
N SER A 39 26.11 1.65 -3.50
CA SER A 39 26.85 1.26 -2.30
C SER A 39 26.72 -0.24 -2.05
N LYS A 40 27.81 -0.87 -1.57
CA LYS A 40 27.83 -2.29 -1.23
C LYS A 40 26.68 -2.71 -0.30
N PRO A 41 26.39 -2.03 0.83
CA PRO A 41 25.30 -2.44 1.72
C PRO A 41 23.94 -2.45 1.03
N SER A 42 23.69 -1.50 0.13
CA SER A 42 22.44 -1.43 -0.62
C SER A 42 22.33 -2.61 -1.59
N MET A 43 23.37 -2.86 -2.40
CA MET A 43 23.38 -3.96 -3.37
C MET A 43 23.25 -5.34 -2.75
N LEU A 44 23.81 -5.57 -1.57
CA LEU A 44 23.71 -6.86 -0.87
C LEU A 44 22.26 -7.25 -0.51
N ARG A 45 21.32 -6.30 -0.48
CA ARG A 45 19.88 -6.58 -0.29
C ARG A 45 19.28 -7.44 -1.40
N LEU A 46 19.89 -7.43 -2.59
CA LEU A 46 19.47 -8.25 -3.73
C LEU A 46 19.94 -9.71 -3.62
N GLY A 47 20.86 -10.00 -2.69
CA GLY A 47 21.38 -11.35 -2.43
C GLY A 47 22.52 -11.79 -3.35
N ASP A 48 23.36 -12.70 -2.82
CA ASP A 48 24.58 -13.20 -3.49
C ASP A 48 24.31 -13.81 -4.87
N ARG A 49 23.20 -14.56 -5.00
CA ARG A 49 22.79 -15.25 -6.23
C ARG A 49 22.58 -14.27 -7.38
N CYS A 50 21.77 -13.25 -7.15
CA CYS A 50 21.47 -12.21 -8.12
C CYS A 50 22.70 -11.37 -8.46
N LEU A 51 23.50 -10.99 -7.45
CA LEU A 51 24.72 -10.22 -7.68
C LEU A 51 25.76 -11.01 -8.48
N THR A 52 25.95 -12.29 -8.18
CA THR A 52 26.84 -13.16 -8.93
C THR A 52 26.37 -13.34 -10.38
N ALA A 53 25.06 -13.47 -10.61
CA ALA A 53 24.51 -13.56 -11.96
C ALA A 53 24.70 -12.27 -12.79
N LEU A 54 24.68 -11.11 -12.14
CA LEU A 54 24.82 -9.81 -12.80
C LEU A 54 26.29 -9.39 -13.02
N GLY A 55 27.14 -9.59 -12.00
CA GLY A 55 28.52 -9.07 -11.98
C GLY A 55 29.61 -10.13 -11.98
N GLY A 56 29.25 -11.40 -11.77
CA GLY A 56 30.21 -12.48 -11.51
C GLY A 56 30.80 -12.42 -10.11
N ARG A 57 31.87 -13.18 -9.88
CA ARG A 57 32.63 -13.17 -8.62
C ARG A 57 33.93 -12.40 -8.77
N ARG A 58 34.34 -11.74 -7.68
CA ARG A 58 35.60 -11.02 -7.58
C ARG A 58 36.66 -11.95 -7.00
N THR A 59 37.83 -12.02 -7.63
CA THR A 59 38.99 -12.74 -7.11
C THR A 59 40.10 -11.76 -6.74
N ASN A 60 40.93 -12.10 -5.76
CA ASN A 60 42.19 -11.40 -5.53
C ASN A 60 43.31 -11.91 -6.46
N ASP A 61 44.48 -11.29 -6.40
CA ASP A 61 45.65 -11.63 -7.21
C ASP A 61 46.16 -13.07 -7.00
N LYS A 62 45.75 -13.71 -5.90
CA LYS A 62 46.07 -15.10 -5.56
C LYS A 62 44.95 -16.08 -5.95
N GLY A 63 43.96 -15.62 -6.71
CA GLY A 63 42.81 -16.43 -7.15
C GLY A 63 41.78 -16.76 -6.06
N LYS A 64 41.89 -16.16 -4.86
CA LYS A 64 40.91 -16.35 -3.79
C LYS A 64 39.64 -15.58 -4.08
N ASP A 65 38.50 -16.26 -3.98
CA ASP A 65 37.16 -15.68 -4.11
C ASP A 65 36.87 -14.69 -2.96
N LEU A 66 36.42 -13.49 -3.32
CA LEU A 66 36.06 -12.39 -2.43
C LEU A 66 34.54 -12.16 -2.38
N GLY A 67 33.76 -13.02 -3.04
CA GLY A 67 32.32 -12.90 -3.19
C GLY A 67 31.91 -12.17 -4.46
N PRO A 68 30.66 -11.69 -4.55
CA PRO A 68 30.09 -11.16 -5.77
C PRO A 68 30.67 -9.78 -6.09
N ASP A 69 30.89 -9.53 -7.38
CA ASP A 69 31.34 -8.23 -7.90
C ASP A 69 30.14 -7.27 -7.96
N TRP A 70 29.83 -6.67 -6.80
CA TRP A 70 28.67 -5.80 -6.63
C TRP A 70 28.74 -4.50 -7.45
N GLU A 71 29.94 -4.01 -7.76
CA GLU A 71 30.14 -2.81 -8.60
C GLU A 71 29.73 -3.11 -10.04
N LYS A 72 30.23 -4.21 -10.62
CA LYS A 72 29.78 -4.66 -11.95
C LYS A 72 28.30 -5.00 -11.96
N ALA A 73 27.80 -5.65 -10.90
CA ALA A 73 26.38 -5.96 -10.78
C ALA A 73 25.51 -4.69 -10.77
N TYR A 74 25.93 -3.63 -10.05
CA TYR A 74 25.22 -2.36 -10.01
C TYR A 74 25.14 -1.71 -11.39
N LEU A 75 26.27 -1.55 -12.08
CA LEU A 75 26.31 -0.95 -13.42
C LEU A 75 25.42 -1.74 -14.39
N ARG A 76 25.51 -3.08 -14.35
CA ARG A 76 24.70 -3.94 -15.20
C ARG A 76 23.21 -3.81 -14.91
N LEU A 77 22.84 -3.78 -13.63
CA LEU A 77 21.46 -3.62 -13.21
C LEU A 77 20.92 -2.24 -13.58
N GLN A 78 21.74 -1.19 -13.44
CA GLN A 78 21.40 0.16 -13.84
C GLN A 78 21.09 0.24 -15.35
N GLU A 79 21.92 -0.37 -16.22
CA GLU A 79 21.63 -0.47 -17.66
C GLU A 79 20.31 -1.18 -17.95
N ILE A 80 20.04 -2.30 -17.28
CA ILE A 80 18.80 -3.08 -17.45
C ILE A 80 17.58 -2.25 -17.05
N CYS A 81 17.65 -1.61 -15.89
CA CYS A 81 16.58 -0.77 -15.37
C CYS A 81 16.37 0.49 -16.23
N GLN A 82 17.44 1.12 -16.73
CA GLN A 82 17.34 2.27 -17.63
C GLN A 82 16.56 1.94 -18.91
N LYS A 83 16.75 0.75 -19.48
CA LYS A 83 15.98 0.29 -20.65
C LYS A 83 14.49 0.11 -20.36
N LYS A 84 14.09 -0.14 -19.11
CA LYS A 84 12.69 -0.20 -18.69
C LYS A 84 12.08 1.19 -18.43
N GLY A 85 12.91 2.23 -18.38
CA GLY A 85 12.49 3.62 -18.18
C GLY A 85 12.28 4.00 -16.73
N THR A 86 11.62 5.14 -16.53
CA THR A 86 11.36 5.70 -15.20
C THR A 86 10.36 4.86 -14.43
N PHE A 87 10.71 4.54 -13.19
CA PHE A 87 9.82 3.91 -12.24
C PHE A 87 8.99 4.98 -11.51
N PHE A 88 7.67 4.82 -11.55
CA PHE A 88 6.70 5.72 -10.94
C PHE A 88 6.06 5.03 -9.73
N MET A 89 6.13 5.67 -8.56
CA MET A 89 5.55 5.13 -7.32
C MET A 89 4.02 5.02 -7.41
N GLU A 90 3.41 5.85 -8.24
CA GLU A 90 1.96 5.90 -8.51
C GLU A 90 1.44 4.63 -9.17
N ARG A 91 2.34 3.83 -9.76
CA ARG A 91 2.00 2.51 -10.33
C ARG A 91 1.93 1.42 -9.26
N LEU A 92 2.36 1.71 -8.02
CA LEU A 92 2.29 0.75 -6.93
C LEU A 92 0.88 0.68 -6.35
N ARG A 93 0.40 -0.55 -6.20
CA ARG A 93 -0.87 -0.89 -5.58
C ARG A 93 -0.61 -1.94 -4.51
N GLY A 94 -1.25 -1.81 -3.36
CA GLY A 94 -1.24 -2.84 -2.32
C GLY A 94 -2.51 -3.68 -2.37
N PRO A 95 -2.75 -4.51 -1.34
CA PRO A 95 -4.00 -5.25 -1.22
C PRO A 95 -5.25 -4.38 -1.30
N GLY A 96 -6.31 -4.97 -1.84
CA GLY A 96 -7.62 -4.34 -2.03
C GLY A 96 -8.23 -4.59 -3.42
N LEU A 97 -9.40 -3.99 -3.63
CA LEU A 97 -10.07 -3.98 -4.92
C LEU A 97 -9.65 -2.77 -5.75
N TRP A 98 -9.31 -3.01 -7.01
CA TRP A 98 -8.82 -2.02 -7.95
C TRP A 98 -9.55 -2.13 -9.28
N LEU A 99 -9.43 -1.10 -10.12
CA LEU A 99 -9.78 -1.20 -11.54
C LEU A 99 -8.51 -1.40 -12.38
N GLU A 100 -8.49 -2.48 -13.14
CA GLU A 100 -7.49 -2.76 -14.18
C GLU A 100 -8.24 -2.84 -15.52
N ASP A 101 -7.95 -1.92 -16.44
CA ASP A 101 -8.62 -1.82 -17.75
C ASP A 101 -10.16 -1.83 -17.68
N GLY A 102 -10.70 -1.13 -16.68
CA GLY A 102 -12.15 -1.02 -16.44
C GLY A 102 -12.78 -2.27 -15.82
N LYS A 103 -11.99 -3.30 -15.49
CA LYS A 103 -12.46 -4.52 -14.82
C LYS A 103 -12.03 -4.52 -13.36
N PRO A 104 -12.88 -5.01 -12.44
CA PRO A 104 -12.48 -5.24 -11.07
C PRO A 104 -11.30 -6.23 -11.01
N PHE A 105 -10.25 -5.82 -10.31
CA PHE A 105 -9.06 -6.64 -10.03
C PHE A 105 -8.86 -6.66 -8.51
N PHE A 106 -8.92 -7.86 -7.94
CA PHE A 106 -8.74 -8.05 -6.51
C PHE A 106 -7.31 -8.51 -6.22
N HIS A 107 -6.64 -7.83 -5.30
CA HIS A 107 -5.31 -8.20 -4.81
C HIS A 107 -5.39 -8.59 -3.34
N ASP A 108 -5.05 -9.84 -3.02
CA ASP A 108 -5.12 -10.38 -1.65
C ASP A 108 -3.93 -9.97 -0.76
N GLY A 109 -2.88 -9.41 -1.37
CA GLY A 109 -1.66 -8.98 -0.68
C GLY A 109 -0.66 -10.09 -0.37
N LYS A 110 -0.88 -11.34 -0.83
CA LYS A 110 0.00 -12.48 -0.53
C LYS A 110 1.24 -12.52 -1.43
N LYS A 111 1.08 -12.18 -2.70
CA LYS A 111 2.16 -12.25 -3.70
C LYS A 111 2.28 -10.94 -4.44
N PHE A 112 3.41 -10.74 -5.11
CA PHE A 112 3.52 -9.68 -6.09
C PHE A 112 2.86 -10.05 -7.41
N VAL A 113 2.15 -9.10 -8.01
CA VAL A 113 1.57 -9.25 -9.35
C VAL A 113 1.93 -8.02 -10.17
N LYS A 114 2.43 -8.23 -11.39
CA LYS A 114 2.72 -7.15 -12.33
C LYS A 114 1.77 -7.22 -13.51
N THR A 115 1.14 -6.08 -13.80
CA THR A 115 0.39 -5.86 -15.04
C THR A 115 1.17 -4.88 -15.93
N ASP A 116 0.62 -4.57 -17.10
CA ASP A 116 1.23 -3.58 -18.00
C ASP A 116 1.26 -2.17 -17.39
N LYS A 117 0.31 -1.86 -16.50
CA LYS A 117 0.13 -0.52 -15.92
C LYS A 117 0.56 -0.43 -14.46
N HIS A 118 0.37 -1.49 -13.69
CA HIS A 118 0.51 -1.46 -12.22
C HIS A 118 1.36 -2.60 -11.69
N MET A 119 1.88 -2.39 -10.49
CA MET A 119 2.65 -3.36 -9.73
C MET A 119 1.98 -3.52 -8.37
N TYR A 120 1.37 -4.67 -8.16
CA TYR A 120 0.67 -5.03 -6.95
C TYR A 120 1.67 -5.65 -5.98
N VAL A 121 2.01 -4.95 -4.91
CA VAL A 121 2.95 -5.41 -3.88
C VAL A 121 2.25 -6.25 -2.83
N SER A 122 2.99 -7.16 -2.22
CA SER A 122 2.48 -7.86 -1.05
C SER A 122 2.40 -6.90 0.15
N ASP A 123 1.49 -7.19 1.06
CA ASP A 123 1.47 -6.59 2.39
C ASP A 123 1.02 -7.70 3.34
N PRO A 124 1.84 -8.12 4.31
CA PRO A 124 1.49 -9.20 5.24
C PRO A 124 0.25 -8.88 6.09
N ARG A 125 -0.14 -7.60 6.16
CA ARG A 125 -1.40 -7.19 6.81
C ARG A 125 -2.62 -7.45 5.94
N GLY A 126 -2.42 -7.87 4.69
CA GLY A 126 -3.37 -8.46 3.74
C GLY A 126 -4.65 -7.67 3.48
N PHE A 127 -5.38 -8.09 2.44
CA PHE A 127 -6.83 -7.97 2.47
C PHE A 127 -7.35 -9.29 3.03
N VAL A 128 -8.27 -9.24 4.00
CA VAL A 128 -8.91 -10.45 4.53
C VAL A 128 -9.90 -10.94 3.48
N GLU A 129 -9.69 -12.15 2.97
CA GLU A 129 -10.59 -12.75 1.99
C GLU A 129 -12.04 -12.65 2.49
N PRO A 130 -12.98 -12.15 1.67
CA PRO A 130 -14.35 -11.99 2.12
C PRO A 130 -14.95 -13.37 2.45
N GLU A 131 -15.62 -13.46 3.60
CA GLU A 131 -16.37 -14.65 3.96
C GLU A 131 -17.46 -14.93 2.92
N PRO A 132 -17.66 -16.20 2.51
CA PRO A 132 -18.72 -16.55 1.58
C PRO A 132 -20.09 -16.25 2.19
N GLY A 133 -20.94 -15.53 1.45
CA GLY A 133 -22.27 -15.17 1.93
C GLY A 133 -23.10 -14.40 0.91
N ASN A 134 -24.39 -14.24 1.21
CA ASN A 134 -25.29 -13.43 0.40
C ASN A 134 -25.15 -11.96 0.81
N LEU A 135 -24.28 -11.24 0.10
CA LEU A 135 -24.00 -9.82 0.37
C LEU A 135 -25.27 -8.95 0.35
N LEU A 136 -26.23 -9.26 -0.53
CA LEU A 136 -27.49 -8.50 -0.61
C LEU A 136 -28.32 -8.67 0.65
N GLU A 137 -28.46 -9.90 1.15
CA GLU A 137 -29.21 -10.21 2.36
C GLU A 137 -28.55 -9.57 3.60
N CYS A 138 -27.22 -9.69 3.74
CA CYS A 138 -26.48 -9.04 4.82
C CYS A 138 -26.64 -7.52 4.80
N ALA A 139 -26.57 -6.90 3.60
CA ALA A 139 -26.76 -5.46 3.44
C ALA A 139 -28.20 -5.02 3.78
N GLN A 140 -29.20 -5.81 3.42
CA GLN A 140 -30.61 -5.55 3.75
C GLN A 140 -30.86 -5.61 5.26
N ILE A 141 -30.36 -6.66 5.94
CA ILE A 141 -30.49 -6.81 7.39
C ILE A 141 -29.81 -5.64 8.09
N PHE A 142 -28.57 -5.31 7.72
CA PHE A 142 -27.85 -4.16 8.24
C PHE A 142 -28.64 -2.86 8.05
N TYR A 143 -29.14 -2.60 6.84
CA TYR A 143 -29.88 -1.37 6.55
C TYR A 143 -31.14 -1.25 7.40
N ILE A 144 -31.93 -2.32 7.52
CA ILE A 144 -33.16 -2.32 8.32
C ILE A 144 -32.84 -2.05 9.81
N GLN A 145 -31.82 -2.71 10.36
CA GLN A 145 -31.43 -2.52 11.76
C GLN A 145 -30.97 -1.09 12.04
N ILE A 146 -30.11 -0.54 11.18
CA ILE A 146 -29.64 0.84 11.35
C ILE A 146 -30.77 1.84 11.09
N TYR A 147 -31.66 1.58 10.13
CA TYR A 147 -32.83 2.43 9.86
C TYR A 147 -33.74 2.53 11.09
N GLN A 148 -34.04 1.39 11.72
CA GLN A 148 -34.89 1.33 12.91
C GLN A 148 -34.27 2.07 14.11
N ALA A 149 -32.94 2.01 14.25
CA ALA A 149 -32.24 2.63 15.38
C ALA A 149 -31.89 4.11 15.17
N TYR A 150 -31.58 4.52 13.94
CA TYR A 150 -30.95 5.82 13.65
C TYR A 150 -31.58 6.59 12.47
N GLY A 151 -32.64 6.06 11.86
CA GLY A 151 -33.32 6.69 10.74
C GLY A 151 -32.69 6.43 9.36
N LYS A 152 -33.41 6.86 8.33
CA LYS A 152 -33.10 6.57 6.93
C LYS A 152 -31.78 7.13 6.47
N GLU A 153 -31.50 8.38 6.84
CA GLU A 153 -30.34 9.14 6.41
C GLU A 153 -29.07 8.47 6.91
N THR A 154 -29.05 8.10 8.20
CA THR A 154 -27.93 7.39 8.85
C THR A 154 -27.69 6.02 8.22
N ALA A 155 -28.76 5.23 8.02
CA ALA A 155 -28.67 3.93 7.38
C ALA A 155 -28.11 4.00 5.95
N THR A 156 -28.56 4.99 5.18
CA THR A 156 -28.12 5.20 3.80
C THR A 156 -26.66 5.66 3.75
N ALA A 157 -26.27 6.61 4.60
CA ALA A 157 -24.89 7.10 4.69
C ALA A 157 -23.92 6.00 5.12
N LEU A 158 -24.28 5.19 6.13
CA LEU A 158 -23.45 4.09 6.60
C LEU A 158 -23.30 2.99 5.56
N LEU A 159 -24.39 2.57 4.90
CA LEU A 159 -24.30 1.55 3.85
C LEU A 159 -23.46 2.05 2.66
N GLY A 160 -23.66 3.31 2.24
CA GLY A 160 -22.87 3.94 1.19
C GLY A 160 -21.37 4.01 1.55
N PHE A 161 -21.06 4.35 2.80
CA PHE A 161 -19.69 4.33 3.31
C PHE A 161 -19.08 2.93 3.26
N ILE A 162 -19.80 1.90 3.74
CA ILE A 162 -19.31 0.51 3.74
C ILE A 162 -19.01 0.04 2.31
N VAL A 163 -19.95 0.23 1.38
CA VAL A 163 -19.76 -0.15 -0.03
C VAL A 163 -18.57 0.59 -0.64
N SER A 164 -18.44 1.89 -0.38
CA SER A 164 -17.31 2.69 -0.87
C SER A 164 -15.98 2.23 -0.26
N ALA A 165 -15.95 1.93 1.03
CA ALA A 165 -14.77 1.46 1.74
C ALA A 165 -14.26 0.11 1.22
N LEU A 166 -15.19 -0.82 0.94
CA LEU A 166 -14.86 -2.13 0.37
C LEU A 166 -14.43 -2.03 -1.10
N ALA A 167 -15.06 -1.14 -1.88
CA ALA A 167 -14.67 -0.91 -3.27
C ALA A 167 -13.30 -0.24 -3.40
N GLY A 168 -12.90 0.58 -2.42
CA GLY A 168 -11.54 1.06 -2.27
C GLY A 168 -10.95 1.72 -3.51
N GLY A 169 -9.89 1.13 -4.06
CA GLY A 169 -9.17 1.64 -5.24
C GLY A 169 -9.90 1.42 -6.57
N ALA A 170 -11.00 0.66 -6.57
CA ALA A 170 -11.82 0.46 -7.77
C ALA A 170 -12.76 1.65 -8.04
N ILE A 171 -12.95 2.53 -7.08
CA ILE A 171 -13.71 3.76 -7.26
C ILE A 171 -12.78 4.98 -7.19
N PRO A 172 -12.96 6.00 -8.05
CA PRO A 172 -12.11 7.18 -8.05
C PRO A 172 -12.39 8.11 -6.85
N TRP A 173 -13.51 7.91 -6.16
CA TRP A 173 -13.95 8.75 -5.06
C TRP A 173 -13.62 8.15 -3.70
N ARG A 174 -13.15 8.98 -2.75
CA ARG A 174 -12.90 8.57 -1.36
C ARG A 174 -13.98 9.15 -0.45
N PHE A 175 -14.89 8.28 -0.02
CA PHE A 175 -15.96 8.67 0.88
C PHE A 175 -15.43 8.84 2.31
N HIS A 176 -15.82 9.93 2.96
CA HIS A 176 -15.51 10.20 4.35
C HIS A 176 -16.84 10.33 5.11
N LEU A 177 -16.94 9.64 6.25
CA LEU A 177 -18.10 9.69 7.13
C LEU A 177 -17.68 10.26 8.48
N TRP A 178 -18.36 11.32 8.91
CA TRP A 178 -18.17 11.90 10.23
C TRP A 178 -19.37 11.56 11.13
N LEU A 179 -19.12 10.79 12.18
CA LEU A 179 -20.16 10.40 13.15
C LEU A 179 -20.11 11.32 14.37
N SER A 180 -21.09 12.22 14.48
CA SER A 180 -21.21 13.17 15.59
C SER A 180 -22.54 13.00 16.32
N GLY A 181 -22.54 13.28 17.63
CA GLY A 181 -23.74 13.25 18.46
C GLY A 181 -23.40 13.27 19.95
N PRO A 182 -24.35 13.62 20.84
CA PRO A 182 -24.14 13.58 22.29
C PRO A 182 -23.69 12.21 22.82
N ARG A 183 -23.17 12.17 24.05
CA ARG A 183 -22.91 10.89 24.74
C ARG A 183 -24.20 10.08 24.86
N GLY A 184 -24.11 8.76 24.69
CA GLY A 184 -25.28 7.85 24.78
C GLY A 184 -26.08 7.68 23.48
N THR A 185 -25.67 8.30 22.37
CA THR A 185 -26.35 8.19 21.06
C THR A 185 -25.92 6.99 20.21
N GLY A 186 -25.20 6.01 20.77
CA GLY A 186 -24.83 4.79 20.04
C GLY A 186 -23.66 4.90 19.05
N LYS A 187 -22.91 6.02 19.03
CA LYS A 187 -21.70 6.17 18.17
C LYS A 187 -20.69 5.04 18.35
N SER A 188 -20.37 4.69 19.59
CA SER A 188 -19.44 3.60 19.91
C SER A 188 -19.98 2.24 19.46
N THR A 189 -21.30 2.07 19.39
CA THR A 189 -21.95 0.87 18.83
C THR A 189 -21.74 0.80 17.33
N ILE A 190 -22.01 1.89 16.60
CA ILE A 190 -21.75 1.96 15.15
C ILE A 190 -20.26 1.72 14.85
N TRP A 191 -19.37 2.31 15.64
CA TRP A 191 -17.94 2.10 15.54
C TRP A 191 -17.54 0.63 15.71
N GLY A 192 -18.09 -0.06 16.71
CA GLY A 192 -17.89 -1.50 16.91
C GLY A 192 -18.35 -2.32 15.71
N ILE A 193 -19.55 -2.04 15.19
CA ILE A 193 -20.10 -2.72 14.01
C ILE A 193 -19.18 -2.51 12.79
N LEU A 194 -18.69 -1.29 12.55
CA LEU A 194 -17.77 -1.02 11.44
C LEU A 194 -16.44 -1.79 11.60
N ARG A 195 -15.91 -1.88 12.83
CA ARG A 195 -14.70 -2.67 13.10
C ARG A 195 -14.90 -4.16 12.83
N GLU A 196 -16.08 -4.70 13.16
CA GLU A 196 -16.44 -6.08 12.88
C GLU A 196 -16.62 -6.34 11.38
N ILE A 197 -17.38 -5.49 10.68
CA ILE A 197 -17.59 -5.59 9.23
C ILE A 197 -16.26 -5.56 8.48
N PHE A 198 -15.34 -4.69 8.91
CA PHE A 198 -14.04 -4.61 8.28
C PHE A 198 -13.02 -5.60 8.85
N GLY A 199 -13.35 -6.48 9.80
CA GLY A 199 -12.58 -7.70 10.14
C GLY A 199 -11.05 -7.61 10.12
N GLY A 200 -10.43 -6.54 10.64
CA GLY A 200 -8.98 -6.31 10.59
C GLY A 200 -8.42 -5.78 9.26
N TYR A 201 -9.24 -5.69 8.20
CA TYR A 201 -8.96 -4.95 6.97
C TYR A 201 -8.93 -3.43 7.20
N ALA A 202 -9.77 -2.89 8.09
CA ALA A 202 -9.68 -1.46 8.46
C ALA A 202 -8.40 -1.15 9.24
N ILE A 203 -7.84 0.04 8.98
CA ILE A 203 -6.89 0.68 9.87
C ILE A 203 -7.70 1.44 10.92
N ALA A 204 -7.85 0.84 12.10
CA ALA A 204 -8.52 1.47 13.24
C ALA A 204 -7.46 2.13 14.13
N LEU A 205 -7.61 3.44 14.34
CA LEU A 205 -6.65 4.26 15.05
C LEU A 205 -7.34 5.17 16.05
N ASP A 206 -6.65 5.44 17.15
CA ASP A 206 -7.06 6.45 18.11
C ASP A 206 -6.73 7.85 17.56
N GLY A 207 -7.50 8.86 17.97
CA GLY A 207 -7.45 10.22 17.44
C GLY A 207 -6.13 10.98 17.64
N LYS A 208 -5.17 10.41 18.37
CA LYS A 208 -3.80 10.93 18.52
C LYS A 208 -2.87 10.55 17.35
N SER A 209 -3.37 9.77 16.39
CA SER A 209 -2.57 9.31 15.27
C SER A 209 -2.29 10.44 14.27
N SER A 210 -1.00 10.70 14.00
CA SER A 210 -0.61 11.72 13.03
C SER A 210 -0.96 11.30 11.60
N ALA A 211 -1.22 12.27 10.73
CA ALA A 211 -1.47 12.01 9.31
C ALA A 211 -0.32 11.25 8.62
N ALA A 212 0.93 11.48 9.06
CA ALA A 212 2.09 10.74 8.58
C ALA A 212 2.04 9.27 9.01
N GLY A 213 1.69 9.00 10.27
CA GLY A 213 1.50 7.64 10.79
C GLY A 213 0.39 6.89 10.05
N ILE A 214 -0.75 7.55 9.81
CA ILE A 214 -1.86 6.98 9.02
C ILE A 214 -1.38 6.58 7.62
N ARG A 215 -0.67 7.47 6.90
CA ARG A 215 -0.13 7.19 5.56
C ARG A 215 0.86 6.02 5.56
N GLN A 216 1.73 5.95 6.58
CA GLN A 216 2.68 4.83 6.73
C GLN A 216 1.96 3.49 6.95
N GLN A 217 0.79 3.51 7.61
CA GLN A 217 -0.02 2.30 7.77
C GLN A 217 -0.75 1.91 6.49
N ILE A 218 -1.33 2.87 5.75
CA ILE A 218 -2.04 2.62 4.48
C ILE A 218 -1.08 2.05 3.42
N ARG A 219 0.15 2.58 3.34
CA ARG A 219 1.13 2.24 2.28
C ARG A 219 0.50 2.37 0.89
N ALA A 220 0.66 1.37 0.03
CA ALA A 220 0.06 1.31 -1.30
C ALA A 220 -1.35 0.69 -1.30
N SER A 221 -1.82 0.19 -0.15
CA SER A 221 -3.06 -0.57 -0.02
C SER A 221 -4.28 0.36 -0.05
N THR A 222 -5.42 -0.15 -0.47
CA THR A 222 -6.70 0.53 -0.25
C THR A 222 -7.35 -0.11 0.94
N ARG A 223 -7.46 0.62 2.06
CA ARG A 223 -8.06 0.14 3.31
C ARG A 223 -8.92 1.26 3.90
N PRO A 224 -10.09 0.96 4.48
CA PRO A 224 -10.83 1.93 5.27
C PRO A 224 -9.99 2.36 6.46
N VAL A 225 -10.10 3.65 6.79
CA VAL A 225 -9.51 4.21 8.00
C VAL A 225 -10.65 4.59 8.92
N LEU A 226 -10.60 4.05 10.13
CA LEU A 226 -11.50 4.40 11.20
C LEU A 226 -10.70 5.22 12.21
N LEU A 227 -11.15 6.44 12.54
CA LEU A 227 -10.56 7.30 13.58
C LEU A 227 -11.53 7.51 14.76
N ASP A 228 -11.11 7.11 15.96
CA ASP A 228 -11.90 7.33 17.19
C ASP A 228 -11.47 8.64 17.84
N GLU A 229 -12.44 9.47 18.24
CA GLU A 229 -12.21 10.74 18.97
C GLU A 229 -11.02 11.58 18.46
N SER A 230 -11.08 12.16 17.26
CA SER A 230 -10.16 13.26 16.92
C SER A 230 -10.63 14.52 17.65
N GLU A 231 -10.07 14.79 18.83
CA GLU A 231 -10.17 16.14 19.39
C GLU A 231 -9.52 17.12 18.40
N PRO A 232 -10.17 18.26 18.07
CA PRO A 232 -9.47 19.31 17.36
C PRO A 232 -8.24 19.70 18.18
N GLN A 233 -7.06 19.60 17.58
CA GLN A 233 -5.87 20.21 18.17
C GLN A 233 -6.18 21.69 18.33
N GLU A 234 -6.15 22.19 19.57
CA GLU A 234 -6.13 23.63 19.82
C GLU A 234 -4.95 24.19 19.00
N ILE A 235 -5.27 24.92 17.94
CA ILE A 235 -4.31 25.80 17.31
C ILE A 235 -4.03 26.84 18.39
N SER A 236 -2.91 26.70 19.10
CA SER A 236 -2.44 27.75 20.00
C SER A 236 -2.27 28.99 19.14
N GLN A 237 -3.21 29.93 19.27
CA GLN A 237 -3.10 31.26 18.70
C GLN A 237 -1.97 31.99 19.44
N GLY A 238 -0.74 31.72 19.00
CA GLY A 238 0.38 32.64 19.11
C GLY A 238 0.41 33.47 17.83
N VAL A 239 -0.54 34.39 17.68
CA VAL A 239 -0.40 35.53 16.76
C VAL A 239 -0.79 36.76 17.54
N ASP A 240 0.19 37.27 18.27
CA ASP A 240 0.33 38.70 18.48
C ASP A 240 0.77 39.25 17.11
N ASP A 241 -0.14 39.99 16.46
CA ASP A 241 0.18 41.09 15.54
C ASP A 241 -1.14 41.63 14.99
N GLY A 242 -1.56 42.74 15.58
CA GLY A 242 -2.72 43.49 15.12
C GLY A 242 -2.52 43.99 13.69
N PHE A 243 -3.47 43.66 12.83
CA PHE A 243 -3.81 44.47 11.67
C PHE A 243 -5.33 44.47 11.50
N HIS A 244 -5.96 45.51 12.06
CA HIS A 244 -7.26 45.98 11.59
C HIS A 244 -7.06 46.63 10.23
N LEU A 245 -7.85 46.22 9.23
CA LEU A 245 -8.16 47.08 8.10
C LEU A 245 -9.66 47.09 7.84
N SER A 246 -10.13 48.34 7.71
CA SER A 246 -11.40 48.88 7.28
C SER A 246 -12.01 48.21 6.05
#